data_AF-A0A0P9K141-F1
#
_entry.id   AF-A0A0P9K141-F1
#
_cell.length_a   1.000
_cell.length_b   1.000
_cell.length_c   1.000
_cell.angle_alpha   90.00
_cell.angle_beta   90.00
_cell.angle_gamma   90.00
#
_symmetry.space_group_name_H-M   'P 1'
#
loop_
_entity.id
_entity.type
_entity.pdbx_description
1 polymer ?
#
loop_
_entity_poly.entity_id
_entity_poly.type
_entity_poly.pdbx_seq_one_letter_code
_entity_poly.pdbx_strand_id
1 'polypeptide(L)'
;MMKRTFDFLVALFLFILLSPVLLSLCFAVACFLGRPIVFTQERPGLNGKTFKMYKFRSMTSERDCNGVLLSDEARLTKFGRFLRASSLDELPELINIIKGDMSLVGPRPLLVQYLPLYSEKQARRHEVRPGITGWAQVNGRNAISWYEKFKLDVWYVDNQTFLLDSKILFMTFFKVLKKEGVSEIGQATTTYFNGNDEAISNAIKMLRHKTKEGHSIYQNYLRFGKTFFYAKQLYLNNLSKLNELEVINHSFNTEYQNACKLLINHIESWQSQWNKLKDKQTPRDNDTFIFNSKIPYPKEVEQILGL
;
A
#
# COMPACT_ATOMS: atom_id res chain seq x y z
N MET A 1 -26.67 -11.41 11.62
CA MET A 1 -26.25 -12.07 12.87
C MET A 1 -25.39 -13.32 12.67
N MET A 2 -25.74 -14.25 11.77
CA MET A 2 -24.97 -15.51 11.58
C MET A 2 -23.46 -15.31 11.38
N LYS A 3 -23.04 -14.37 10.51
CA LYS A 3 -21.62 -14.07 10.28
C LYS A 3 -20.88 -13.69 11.56
N ARG A 4 -21.48 -12.85 12.41
CA ARG A 4 -20.85 -12.39 13.65
C ARG A 4 -20.60 -13.54 14.63
N THR A 5 -21.58 -14.43 14.78
CA THR A 5 -21.46 -15.62 15.63
C THR A 5 -20.40 -16.56 15.09
N PHE A 6 -20.37 -16.79 13.77
CA PHE A 6 -19.33 -17.59 13.12
C PHE A 6 -17.93 -17.01 13.35
N ASP A 7 -17.74 -15.72 13.09
CA ASP A 7 -16.46 -15.04 13.29
C ASP A 7 -16.00 -15.14 14.76
N PHE A 8 -16.92 -14.98 15.71
CA PHE A 8 -16.62 -15.13 17.14
C PHE A 8 -16.19 -16.56 17.50
N LEU A 9 -16.96 -17.57 17.10
CA LEU A 9 -16.68 -18.98 17.44
C LEU A 9 -15.34 -19.44 16.86
N VAL A 10 -15.10 -19.11 15.59
CA VAL A 10 -13.84 -19.46 14.91
C VAL A 10 -12.67 -18.68 15.52
N ALA A 11 -12.80 -17.38 15.79
CA ALA A 11 -11.72 -16.61 16.39
C ALA A 11 -11.41 -17.08 17.83
N LEU A 12 -12.43 -17.41 18.61
CA LEU A 12 -12.26 -17.96 19.96
C LEU A 12 -11.58 -19.33 19.92
N PHE A 13 -12.02 -20.22 19.03
CA PHE A 13 -11.39 -21.52 18.82
C PHE A 13 -9.93 -21.37 18.41
N LEU A 14 -9.62 -20.53 17.41
CA LEU A 14 -8.25 -20.28 16.97
C LEU A 14 -7.40 -19.64 18.08
N PHE A 15 -7.95 -18.73 18.87
CA PHE A 15 -7.24 -18.10 19.98
C PHE A 15 -6.83 -19.13 21.05
N ILE A 16 -7.74 -20.05 21.42
CA ILE A 16 -7.45 -21.13 22.38
C ILE A 16 -6.43 -22.11 21.78
N LEU A 17 -6.67 -22.57 20.55
CA LEU A 17 -5.81 -23.53 19.85
C LEU A 17 -4.38 -23.00 19.68
N LEU A 18 -4.24 -21.72 19.30
CA LEU A 18 -2.95 -21.07 19.07
C LEU A 18 -2.37 -20.43 20.33
N SER A 19 -2.99 -20.59 21.51
CA SER A 19 -2.49 -19.99 22.75
C SER A 19 -1.04 -20.38 23.10
N PRO A 20 -0.55 -21.62 22.87
CA PRO A 20 0.87 -21.92 23.10
C PRO A 20 1.79 -21.16 22.15
N VAL A 21 1.36 -20.96 20.90
CA VAL A 21 2.09 -20.19 19.88
C VAL A 21 2.07 -18.69 20.22
N LEU A 22 0.94 -18.16 20.68
CA LEU A 22 0.82 -16.78 21.13
C LEU A 22 1.76 -16.51 22.32
N LEU A 23 1.84 -17.42 23.29
CA LEU A 23 2.74 -17.30 24.44
C LEU A 23 4.23 -17.36 24.03
N SER A 24 4.60 -18.27 23.12
CA SER A 24 5.97 -18.33 22.61
C SER A 24 6.35 -17.09 21.80
N LEU A 25 5.42 -16.54 21.00
CA LEU A 25 5.62 -15.28 20.29
C LEU A 25 5.72 -14.09 21.23
N CYS A 26 4.93 -14.03 22.30
CA CYS A 26 5.06 -13.01 23.35
C CYS A 26 6.48 -13.00 23.93
N PHE A 27 7.00 -14.18 24.28
CA PHE A 27 8.36 -14.32 24.79
C PHE A 27 9.41 -13.92 23.74
N ALA A 28 9.29 -14.42 22.50
CA ALA A 28 10.21 -14.07 21.42
C ALA A 28 10.24 -12.57 21.14
N VAL A 29 9.08 -11.91 21.05
CA VAL A 29 8.99 -10.45 20.86
C VAL A 29 9.63 -9.71 22.04
N ALA A 30 9.41 -10.16 23.27
CA ALA A 30 10.04 -9.58 24.45
C ALA A 30 11.57 -9.70 24.40
N CYS A 31 12.10 -10.85 23.98
CA CYS A 31 13.55 -11.08 23.88
C CYS A 31 14.21 -10.34 22.71
N PHE A 32 13.62 -10.37 21.52
CA PHE A 32 14.24 -9.83 20.31
C PHE A 32 13.94 -8.35 20.04
N LEU A 33 12.84 -7.82 20.56
CA LEU A 33 12.42 -6.44 20.32
C LEU A 33 12.24 -5.64 21.62
N GLY A 34 12.03 -6.30 22.76
CA GLY A 34 11.84 -5.68 24.09
C GLY A 34 10.37 -5.43 24.44
N ARG A 35 10.09 -4.35 25.17
CA ARG A 35 8.74 -3.84 25.45
C ARG A 35 8.40 -2.57 24.67
N PRO A 36 7.12 -2.34 24.31
CA PRO A 36 5.95 -3.20 24.53
C PRO A 36 5.89 -4.41 23.57
N ILE A 37 5.30 -5.52 24.02
CA ILE A 37 5.13 -6.75 23.21
C ILE A 37 4.04 -6.54 22.16
N VAL A 38 2.89 -6.02 22.59
CA VAL A 38 1.76 -5.71 21.73
C VAL A 38 1.84 -4.24 21.33
N PHE A 39 1.78 -4.00 20.03
CA PHE A 39 1.61 -2.71 19.42
C PHE A 39 0.13 -2.47 19.13
N THR A 40 -0.37 -1.27 19.43
CA THR A 40 -1.74 -0.86 19.15
C THR A 40 -1.77 0.33 18.22
N GLN A 41 -2.68 0.32 17.25
CA GLN A 41 -2.91 1.46 16.37
C GLN A 41 -4.40 1.69 16.15
N GLU A 42 -4.81 2.96 16.17
CA GLU A 42 -6.18 3.33 15.82
C GLU A 42 -6.44 3.03 14.33
N ARG A 43 -7.60 2.45 14.08
CA ARG A 43 -8.07 2.04 12.75
C ARG A 43 -9.57 2.30 12.61
N PRO A 44 -10.06 2.75 11.45
CA PRO A 44 -11.49 2.83 11.20
C PRO A 44 -12.11 1.44 11.06
N GLY A 45 -13.21 1.22 11.76
CA GLY A 45 -14.03 0.02 11.74
C GLY A 45 -15.36 0.22 11.04
N LEU A 46 -16.39 -0.48 11.53
CA LEU A 46 -17.76 -0.38 11.04
C LEU A 46 -18.28 1.07 11.18
N ASN A 47 -18.86 1.58 10.11
CA ASN A 47 -19.36 2.96 9.96
C ASN A 47 -18.28 4.02 10.23
N GLY A 48 -17.00 3.69 10.00
CA GLY A 48 -15.87 4.57 10.22
C GLY A 48 -15.49 4.76 11.70
N LYS A 49 -16.20 4.14 12.65
CA LYS A 49 -15.90 4.24 14.08
C LYS A 49 -14.53 3.63 14.36
N THR A 50 -13.66 4.37 15.06
CA THR A 50 -12.29 3.93 15.32
C THR A 50 -12.22 2.86 16.41
N PHE A 51 -11.27 1.94 16.27
CA PHE A 51 -10.93 0.95 17.28
C PHE A 51 -9.41 0.74 17.34
N LYS A 52 -8.94 0.22 18.48
CA LYS A 52 -7.55 -0.17 18.68
C LYS A 52 -7.29 -1.54 18.08
N MET A 53 -6.56 -1.58 16.98
CA MET A 53 -6.10 -2.82 16.36
C MET A 53 -4.85 -3.33 17.09
N TYR A 54 -4.84 -4.60 17.48
CA TYR A 54 -3.73 -5.23 18.20
C TYR A 54 -2.81 -6.01 17.24
N LYS A 55 -1.50 -5.80 17.35
CA LYS A 55 -0.48 -6.59 16.64
C LYS A 55 0.70 -6.90 17.55
N PHE A 56 1.46 -7.93 17.23
CA PHE A 56 2.80 -8.02 17.81
C PHE A 56 3.68 -6.93 17.22
N ARG A 57 4.49 -6.31 18.07
CA ARG A 57 5.49 -5.35 17.58
C ARG A 57 6.49 -6.10 16.69
N SER A 58 6.70 -5.58 15.48
CA SER A 58 7.65 -6.12 14.50
C SER A 58 8.82 -5.19 14.18
N MET A 59 8.87 -4.00 14.78
CA MET A 59 9.90 -2.98 14.56
C MET A 59 10.51 -2.53 15.90
N THR A 60 11.79 -2.15 15.88
CA THR A 60 12.47 -1.57 17.04
C THR A 60 11.94 -0.16 17.35
N SER A 61 12.34 0.39 18.50
CA SER A 61 12.02 1.77 18.90
C SER A 61 13.24 2.69 18.78
N GLU A 62 14.22 2.32 17.95
CA GLU A 62 15.44 3.07 17.75
C GLU A 62 15.18 4.46 17.17
N ARG A 63 15.96 5.42 17.67
CA ARG A 63 15.89 6.84 17.34
C ARG A 63 17.27 7.33 16.95
N ASP A 64 17.31 8.36 16.13
CA ASP A 64 18.54 9.08 15.80
C ASP A 64 19.02 9.96 16.97
N CYS A 65 20.14 10.66 16.76
CA CYS A 65 20.72 11.59 17.75
C CYS A 65 19.80 12.76 18.13
N ASN A 66 18.80 13.07 17.30
CA ASN A 66 17.80 14.11 17.56
C ASN A 66 16.55 13.57 18.27
N GLY A 67 16.54 12.28 18.62
CA GLY A 67 15.40 11.63 19.24
C GLY A 67 14.25 11.33 18.27
N VAL A 68 14.46 11.42 16.96
CA VAL A 68 13.46 11.09 15.93
C VAL A 68 13.53 9.59 15.63
N LEU A 69 12.38 8.93 15.48
CA LEU A 69 12.36 7.51 15.10
C LEU A 69 13.09 7.31 13.76
N LEU A 70 13.93 6.30 13.71
CA LEU A 70 14.57 5.88 12.46
C LEU A 70 13.52 5.44 11.43
N SER A 71 13.96 5.31 10.17
CA SER A 71 13.10 4.80 9.10
C SER A 71 12.57 3.40 9.42
N ASP A 72 11.42 3.06 8.86
CA ASP A 72 10.81 1.73 8.99
C ASP A 72 11.77 0.62 8.57
N GLU A 73 12.57 0.84 7.53
CA GLU A 73 13.58 -0.12 7.06
C GLU A 73 14.69 -0.34 8.10
N ALA A 74 15.23 0.74 8.67
CA ALA A 74 16.27 0.65 9.71
C ALA A 74 15.75 -0.04 10.99
N ARG A 75 14.46 0.12 11.29
CA ARG A 75 13.82 -0.46 12.48
C ARG A 75 13.32 -1.89 12.28
N LEU A 76 13.33 -2.41 11.06
CA LEU A 76 12.78 -3.74 10.74
C LEU A 76 13.88 -4.81 10.82
N THR A 77 13.93 -5.53 11.93
CA THR A 77 14.93 -6.60 12.18
C THR A 77 14.66 -7.86 11.35
N LYS A 78 15.61 -8.81 11.31
CA LYS A 78 15.40 -10.14 10.71
C LYS A 78 14.19 -10.87 11.32
N PHE A 79 14.05 -10.80 12.65
CA PHE A 79 12.91 -11.37 13.37
C PHE A 79 11.60 -10.63 13.02
N GLY A 80 11.63 -9.30 12.95
CA GLY A 80 10.49 -8.49 12.50
C GLY A 80 10.02 -8.83 11.08
N ARG A 81 10.97 -9.01 10.14
CA ARG A 81 10.68 -9.48 8.77
C ARG A 81 10.02 -10.86 8.78
N PHE A 82 10.55 -11.80 9.58
CA PHE A 82 9.96 -13.13 9.71
C PHE A 82 8.51 -13.07 10.22
N LEU A 83 8.25 -12.29 11.27
CA LEU A 83 6.89 -12.13 11.81
C LEU A 83 5.90 -11.62 10.76
N ARG A 84 6.26 -10.56 10.03
CA ARG A 84 5.42 -10.00 8.95
C ARG A 84 5.24 -10.99 7.80
N ALA A 85 6.31 -11.66 7.40
CA ALA A 85 6.27 -12.58 6.26
C ALA A 85 5.44 -13.84 6.51
N SER A 86 5.40 -14.27 7.76
CA SER A 86 4.55 -15.38 8.22
C SER A 86 3.16 -14.91 8.68
N SER A 87 2.90 -13.59 8.71
CA SER A 87 1.68 -12.97 9.25
C SER A 87 1.43 -13.30 10.72
N LEU A 88 2.44 -13.77 11.44
CA LEU A 88 2.35 -14.09 12.87
C LEU A 88 2.16 -12.83 13.71
N ASP A 89 2.57 -11.66 13.22
CA ASP A 89 2.33 -10.39 13.90
C ASP A 89 0.86 -9.97 13.96
N GLU A 90 0.01 -10.54 13.10
CA GLU A 90 -1.43 -10.25 13.04
C GLU A 90 -2.26 -11.16 13.96
N LEU A 91 -1.67 -12.20 14.58
CA LEU A 91 -2.42 -13.12 15.46
C LEU A 91 -3.16 -12.42 16.63
N PRO A 92 -2.63 -11.33 17.26
CA PRO A 92 -3.38 -10.59 18.28
C PRO A 92 -4.69 -9.96 17.77
N GLU A 93 -4.88 -9.79 16.45
CA GLU A 93 -6.14 -9.30 15.87
C GLU A 93 -7.31 -10.26 16.11
N LEU A 94 -7.07 -11.53 16.47
CA LEU A 94 -8.12 -12.46 16.92
C LEU A 94 -8.91 -11.87 18.11
N ILE A 95 -8.25 -11.11 18.99
CA ILE A 95 -8.90 -10.42 20.11
C ILE A 95 -9.88 -9.34 19.58
N ASN A 96 -9.51 -8.62 18.51
CA ASN A 96 -10.41 -7.65 17.87
C ASN A 96 -11.65 -8.32 17.27
N ILE A 97 -11.51 -9.52 16.71
CA ILE A 97 -12.65 -10.29 16.21
C ILE A 97 -13.53 -10.75 17.39
N ILE A 98 -12.93 -11.28 18.46
CA ILE A 98 -13.69 -11.71 19.65
C ILE A 98 -14.48 -10.53 20.25
N LYS A 99 -13.86 -9.35 20.38
CA LYS A 99 -14.52 -8.12 20.85
C LYS A 99 -15.61 -7.60 19.90
N GLY A 100 -15.51 -7.91 18.61
CA GLY A 100 -16.45 -7.48 17.58
C GLY A 100 -16.07 -6.19 16.87
N ASP A 101 -14.83 -5.75 17.03
CA ASP A 101 -14.23 -4.64 16.28
C ASP A 101 -13.98 -5.05 14.82
N MET A 102 -13.57 -6.31 14.62
CA MET A 102 -13.20 -6.90 13.32
C MET A 102 -14.02 -8.16 12.99
N SER A 103 -13.87 -8.64 11.77
CA SER A 103 -14.39 -9.88 11.20
C SER A 103 -13.22 -10.73 10.71
N LEU A 104 -13.43 -12.02 10.44
CA LEU A 104 -12.41 -12.84 9.76
C LEU A 104 -12.18 -12.35 8.33
N VAL A 105 -13.28 -12.02 7.65
CA VAL A 105 -13.31 -11.56 6.26
C VAL A 105 -13.94 -10.18 6.16
N GLY A 106 -13.25 -9.26 5.49
CA GLY A 106 -13.68 -7.89 5.27
C GLY A 106 -12.58 -7.00 4.68
N PRO A 107 -12.88 -5.76 4.29
CA PRO A 107 -11.88 -4.81 3.84
C PRO A 107 -10.78 -4.63 4.90
N ARG A 108 -9.51 -4.53 4.48
CA ARG A 108 -8.40 -4.33 5.44
C ARG A 108 -8.58 -3.00 6.17
N PRO A 109 -8.39 -2.92 7.49
CA PRO A 109 -8.44 -1.64 8.20
C PRO A 109 -7.24 -0.76 7.83
N LEU A 110 -7.51 0.44 7.30
CA LEU A 110 -6.49 1.39 6.84
C LEU A 110 -6.27 2.53 7.84
N LEU A 111 -5.38 3.48 7.54
CA LEU A 111 -5.03 4.57 8.45
C LEU A 111 -6.23 5.53 8.64
N VAL A 112 -6.44 6.01 9.87
CA VAL A 112 -7.53 6.94 10.21
C VAL A 112 -7.48 8.21 9.36
N GLN A 113 -6.27 8.69 9.05
CA GLN A 113 -6.04 9.86 8.20
C GLN A 113 -6.60 9.74 6.77
N TYR A 114 -6.99 8.54 6.33
CA TYR A 114 -7.61 8.32 5.03
C TYR A 114 -9.12 8.55 5.03
N LEU A 115 -9.78 8.57 6.20
CA LEU A 115 -11.21 8.84 6.30
C LEU A 115 -11.68 10.08 5.53
N PRO A 116 -11.03 11.26 5.66
CA PRO A 116 -11.45 12.45 4.92
C PRO A 116 -11.09 12.42 3.42
N LEU A 117 -10.31 11.43 2.97
CA LEU A 117 -9.85 11.33 1.58
C LEU A 117 -10.74 10.44 0.72
N TYR A 118 -11.68 9.70 1.33
CA TYR A 118 -12.57 8.82 0.60
C TYR A 118 -13.67 9.60 -0.12
N SER A 119 -13.94 9.21 -1.37
CA SER A 119 -15.23 9.53 -1.99
C SER A 119 -16.36 8.77 -1.30
N GLU A 120 -17.62 9.21 -1.48
CA GLU A 120 -18.79 8.53 -0.92
C GLU A 120 -18.81 7.03 -1.27
N LYS A 121 -18.46 6.69 -2.51
CA LYS A 121 -18.37 5.31 -2.98
C LYS A 121 -17.27 4.53 -2.27
N GLN A 122 -16.08 5.12 -2.10
CA GLN A 122 -14.96 4.45 -1.42
C GLN A 122 -15.26 4.26 0.08
N ALA A 123 -15.94 5.22 0.70
CA ALA A 123 -16.32 5.17 2.12
C ALA A 123 -17.25 3.99 2.45
N ARG A 124 -18.00 3.48 1.46
CA ARG A 124 -18.83 2.27 1.59
C ARG A 124 -18.07 1.04 2.08
N ARG A 125 -16.74 0.99 1.92
CA ARG A 125 -15.87 -0.04 2.53
C ARG A 125 -16.10 -0.21 4.04
N HIS A 126 -16.60 0.81 4.72
CA HIS A 126 -16.87 0.82 6.15
C HIS A 126 -18.30 0.37 6.51
N GLU A 127 -19.16 0.02 5.55
CA GLU A 127 -20.51 -0.54 5.80
C GLU A 127 -20.45 -1.94 6.42
N VAL A 128 -19.29 -2.61 6.36
CA VAL A 128 -19.03 -3.91 6.99
C VAL A 128 -17.84 -3.80 7.95
N ARG A 129 -17.73 -4.76 8.87
CA ARG A 129 -16.55 -4.84 9.76
C ARG A 129 -15.29 -5.11 8.93
N PRO A 130 -14.16 -4.46 9.26
CA PRO A 130 -12.89 -4.76 8.63
C PRO A 130 -12.46 -6.20 8.93
N GLY A 131 -11.66 -6.77 8.02
CA GLY A 131 -11.21 -8.16 8.10
C GLY A 131 -9.70 -8.32 8.26
N ILE A 132 -9.28 -9.43 8.87
CA ILE A 132 -7.89 -9.91 8.81
C ILE A 132 -7.53 -10.19 7.34
N THR A 133 -8.41 -10.91 6.63
CA THR A 133 -8.35 -11.11 5.19
C THR A 133 -9.58 -10.53 4.49
N GLY A 134 -9.57 -10.50 3.16
CA GLY A 134 -10.62 -9.90 2.36
C GLY A 134 -10.42 -10.08 0.87
N TRP A 135 -11.40 -9.65 0.08
CA TRP A 135 -11.42 -9.85 -1.36
C TRP A 135 -10.24 -9.16 -2.06
N ALA A 136 -9.90 -7.92 -1.68
CA ALA A 136 -8.73 -7.22 -2.20
C ALA A 136 -7.41 -7.90 -1.79
N GLN A 137 -7.34 -8.43 -0.57
CA GLN A 137 -6.18 -9.17 -0.07
C GLN A 137 -5.96 -10.47 -0.84
N VAL A 138 -6.99 -11.18 -1.30
CA VAL A 138 -6.78 -12.40 -2.09
C VAL A 138 -6.60 -12.15 -3.58
N ASN A 139 -7.03 -11.01 -4.13
CA ASN A 139 -6.90 -10.72 -5.57
C ASN A 139 -5.69 -9.86 -5.97
N GLY A 140 -4.93 -9.30 -5.03
CA GLY A 140 -3.75 -8.50 -5.38
C GLY A 140 -2.85 -8.04 -4.24
N ARG A 141 -3.35 -7.96 -3.00
CA ARG A 141 -2.62 -7.42 -1.82
C ARG A 141 -1.99 -6.05 -2.09
N ASN A 142 -0.69 -6.02 -2.31
CA ASN A 142 0.13 -4.82 -2.52
C ASN A 142 0.43 -4.58 -4.00
N ALA A 143 0.18 -5.55 -4.88
CA ALA A 143 0.45 -5.44 -6.32
C ALA A 143 -0.65 -4.70 -7.11
N ILE A 144 -1.71 -4.24 -6.43
CA ILE A 144 -2.84 -3.53 -7.03
C ILE A 144 -2.88 -2.08 -6.53
N SER A 145 -3.30 -1.17 -7.40
CA SER A 145 -3.45 0.25 -7.08
C SER A 145 -4.53 0.50 -6.03
N TRP A 146 -4.53 1.68 -5.42
CA TRP A 146 -5.57 2.12 -4.48
C TRP A 146 -6.98 2.04 -5.10
N TYR A 147 -7.11 2.48 -6.36
CA TYR A 147 -8.37 2.44 -7.10
C TYR A 147 -8.92 1.00 -7.22
N GLU A 148 -8.08 0.05 -7.64
CA GLU A 148 -8.52 -1.35 -7.75
C GLU A 148 -8.79 -1.97 -6.38
N LYS A 149 -8.00 -1.63 -5.35
CA LYS A 149 -8.23 -2.09 -3.97
C LYS A 149 -9.59 -1.63 -3.45
N PHE A 150 -9.93 -0.36 -3.60
CA PHE A 150 -11.23 0.16 -3.15
C PHE A 150 -12.39 -0.37 -3.96
N LYS A 151 -12.21 -0.54 -5.28
CA LYS A 151 -13.22 -1.20 -6.12
C LYS A 151 -13.53 -2.63 -5.63
N LEU A 152 -12.50 -3.40 -5.28
CA LEU A 152 -12.67 -4.75 -4.73
C LEU A 152 -13.26 -4.75 -3.33
N ASP A 153 -12.88 -3.79 -2.48
CA ASP A 153 -13.45 -3.61 -1.14
C ASP A 153 -14.96 -3.31 -1.22
N VAL A 154 -15.38 -2.36 -2.07
CA VAL A 154 -16.80 -2.01 -2.28
C VAL A 154 -17.57 -3.16 -2.93
N TRP A 155 -16.97 -3.85 -3.92
CA TRP A 155 -17.60 -5.03 -4.50
C TRP A 155 -17.87 -6.12 -3.46
N TYR A 156 -16.95 -6.32 -2.50
CA TYR A 156 -17.16 -7.26 -1.41
C TYR A 156 -18.34 -6.85 -0.52
N VAL A 157 -18.48 -5.55 -0.21
CA VAL A 157 -19.62 -5.03 0.56
C VAL A 157 -20.94 -5.39 -0.14
N ASP A 158 -21.01 -5.20 -1.46
CA ASP A 158 -22.23 -5.46 -2.25
C ASP A 158 -22.54 -6.96 -2.42
N ASN A 159 -21.54 -7.84 -2.30
CA ASN A 159 -21.64 -9.27 -2.64
C ASN A 159 -21.39 -10.19 -1.44
N GLN A 160 -21.39 -9.65 -0.22
CA GLN A 160 -21.06 -10.41 0.98
C GLN A 160 -22.04 -11.57 1.19
N THR A 161 -21.52 -12.80 1.08
CA THR A 161 -22.24 -14.04 1.38
C THR A 161 -21.32 -14.99 2.15
N PHE A 162 -21.92 -15.93 2.88
CA PHE A 162 -21.15 -16.94 3.61
C PHE A 162 -20.25 -17.79 2.69
N LEU A 163 -20.73 -18.12 1.49
CA LEU A 163 -19.95 -18.86 0.50
C LEU A 163 -18.75 -18.06 0.00
N LEU A 164 -18.93 -16.75 -0.24
CA LEU A 164 -17.83 -15.86 -0.61
C LEU A 164 -16.79 -15.75 0.50
N ASP A 165 -17.21 -15.59 1.75
CA ASP A 165 -16.30 -15.56 2.90
C ASP A 165 -15.49 -16.87 3.01
N SER A 166 -16.16 -18.02 2.85
CA SER A 166 -15.51 -19.33 2.89
C SER A 166 -14.48 -19.49 1.77
N LYS A 167 -14.81 -19.03 0.56
CA LYS A 167 -13.88 -18.96 -0.57
C LYS A 167 -12.68 -18.07 -0.27
N ILE A 168 -12.88 -16.90 0.32
CA ILE A 168 -11.80 -15.97 0.68
C ILE A 168 -10.87 -16.60 1.72
N LEU A 169 -11.42 -17.25 2.76
CA LEU A 169 -10.62 -17.95 3.76
C LEU A 169 -9.78 -19.08 3.15
N PHE A 170 -10.38 -19.89 2.28
CA PHE A 170 -9.66 -20.94 1.55
C PHE A 170 -8.53 -20.36 0.70
N MET A 171 -8.80 -19.34 -0.12
CA MET A 171 -7.77 -18.66 -0.92
C MET A 171 -6.66 -18.05 -0.06
N THR A 172 -7.01 -17.51 1.10
CA THR A 172 -6.05 -16.93 2.05
C THR A 172 -5.08 -17.98 2.57
N PHE A 173 -5.59 -19.16 2.95
CA PHE A 173 -4.77 -20.28 3.42
C PHE A 173 -3.68 -20.66 2.41
N PHE A 174 -4.03 -20.84 1.13
CA PHE A 174 -3.03 -21.15 0.08
C PHE A 174 -2.04 -20.01 -0.15
N LYS A 175 -2.48 -18.75 -0.10
CA LYS A 175 -1.59 -17.60 -0.28
C LYS A 175 -0.57 -17.46 0.84
N VAL A 176 -0.95 -17.74 2.08
CA VAL A 176 -0.04 -17.75 3.23
C VAL A 176 0.97 -18.89 3.10
N LEU A 177 0.53 -20.10 2.73
CA LEU A 177 1.44 -21.24 2.51
C LEU A 177 2.47 -20.98 1.41
N LYS A 178 2.07 -20.34 0.32
CA LYS A 178 2.97 -20.03 -0.80
C LYS A 178 3.84 -18.78 -0.58
N LYS A 179 3.66 -18.04 0.53
CA LYS A 179 4.30 -16.75 0.81
C LYS A 179 4.14 -15.72 -0.33
N GLU A 180 3.04 -15.80 -1.08
CA GLU A 180 2.81 -14.95 -2.25
C GLU A 180 2.40 -13.51 -1.85
N GLY A 181 3.05 -12.52 -2.46
CA GLY A 181 2.67 -11.10 -2.36
C GLY A 181 2.95 -10.43 -1.01
N VAL A 182 3.95 -10.92 -0.27
CA VAL A 182 4.30 -10.45 1.08
C VAL A 182 5.07 -9.12 1.09
N SER A 183 5.71 -8.73 -0.01
CA SER A 183 6.42 -7.45 -0.11
C SER A 183 6.72 -7.12 -1.56
N GLU A 184 6.48 -5.87 -1.97
CA GLU A 184 7.24 -5.31 -3.08
C GLU A 184 8.69 -5.19 -2.63
N ILE A 185 9.62 -5.65 -3.46
CA ILE A 185 11.05 -5.50 -3.22
C ILE A 185 11.34 -4.00 -3.09
N GLY A 186 11.74 -3.55 -1.90
CA GLY A 186 12.13 -2.15 -1.63
C GLY A 186 11.08 -1.26 -0.93
N GLN A 187 9.88 -1.75 -0.59
CA GLN A 187 8.92 -0.96 0.22
C GLN A 187 8.46 -1.73 1.46
N ALA A 188 8.85 -1.26 2.65
CA ALA A 188 8.41 -1.82 3.94
C ALA A 188 6.92 -1.57 4.25
N THR A 189 6.29 -0.63 3.54
CA THR A 189 4.91 -0.16 3.70
C THR A 189 4.30 0.23 2.35
N THR A 190 2.99 0.00 2.16
CA THR A 190 2.24 0.49 0.99
C THR A 190 2.30 2.01 0.87
N THR A 191 2.29 2.53 -0.36
CA THR A 191 2.26 3.97 -0.65
C THR A 191 1.08 4.70 0.02
N TYR A 192 1.31 5.95 0.43
CA TYR A 192 0.28 6.78 1.07
C TYR A 192 -0.90 7.03 0.12
N PHE A 193 -2.14 6.86 0.61
CA PHE A 193 -3.35 7.19 -0.15
C PHE A 193 -3.66 8.68 -0.05
N ASN A 194 -3.76 9.37 -1.19
CA ASN A 194 -3.90 10.83 -1.27
C ASN A 194 -5.26 11.33 -1.82
N GLY A 195 -6.24 10.43 -2.05
CA GLY A 195 -7.57 10.80 -2.57
C GLY A 195 -7.66 10.95 -4.10
N ASN A 196 -6.55 10.94 -4.84
CA ASN A 196 -6.53 11.22 -6.29
C ASN A 196 -6.49 9.96 -7.16
N ASP A 197 -6.69 8.78 -6.59
CA ASP A 197 -6.51 7.49 -7.26
C ASP A 197 -7.50 7.27 -8.42
N GLU A 198 -8.76 7.68 -8.26
CA GLU A 198 -9.78 7.61 -9.30
C GLU A 198 -9.46 8.57 -10.46
N ALA A 199 -9.06 9.81 -10.15
CA ALA A 199 -8.66 10.80 -11.14
C ALA A 199 -7.42 10.35 -11.93
N ILE A 200 -6.43 9.76 -11.26
CA ILE A 200 -5.24 9.18 -11.91
C ILE A 200 -5.62 7.96 -12.77
N SER A 201 -6.48 7.07 -12.28
CA SER A 201 -6.98 5.90 -13.03
C SER A 201 -7.74 6.30 -14.29
N ASN A 202 -8.58 7.34 -14.20
CA ASN A 202 -9.32 7.89 -15.33
C ASN A 202 -8.40 8.60 -16.32
N ALA A 203 -7.45 9.42 -15.84
CA ALA A 203 -6.42 10.02 -16.68
C ALA A 203 -5.65 8.97 -17.49
N ILE A 204 -5.25 7.88 -16.83
CA ILE A 204 -4.59 6.73 -17.46
C ILE A 204 -5.46 6.08 -18.55
N LYS A 205 -6.75 5.82 -18.25
CA LYS A 205 -7.69 5.22 -19.22
C LYS A 205 -7.95 6.14 -20.41
N MET A 206 -8.07 7.44 -20.18
CA MET A 206 -8.27 8.43 -21.24
C MET A 206 -7.06 8.50 -22.18
N LEU A 207 -5.85 8.49 -21.63
CA LEU A 207 -4.61 8.44 -22.42
C LEU A 207 -4.51 7.15 -23.26
N ARG A 208 -5.00 6.02 -22.74
CA ARG A 208 -5.02 4.73 -23.46
C ARG A 208 -5.91 4.72 -24.70
N HIS A 209 -7.02 5.46 -24.70
CA HIS A 209 -8.07 5.35 -25.71
C HIS A 209 -8.12 6.48 -26.73
N LYS A 210 -7.48 7.64 -26.50
CA LYS A 210 -7.64 8.82 -27.38
C LYS A 210 -6.58 8.99 -28.47
N THR A 211 -5.31 8.56 -28.32
CA THR A 211 -4.26 8.76 -29.36
C THR A 211 -3.13 7.70 -29.32
N LYS A 212 -2.41 7.49 -30.45
CA LYS A 212 -1.17 6.69 -30.50
C LYS A 212 -0.08 7.26 -29.56
N GLU A 213 -0.05 8.58 -29.38
CA GLU A 213 0.87 9.28 -28.47
C GLU A 213 0.47 9.09 -26.99
N GLY A 214 -0.81 9.13 -26.66
CA GLY A 214 -1.32 8.80 -25.33
C GLY A 214 -1.05 7.34 -24.95
N HIS A 215 -1.12 6.42 -25.92
CA HIS A 215 -0.69 5.03 -25.73
C HIS A 215 0.82 4.94 -25.45
N SER A 216 1.66 5.70 -26.16
CA SER A 216 3.12 5.76 -25.91
C SER A 216 3.43 6.34 -24.52
N ILE A 217 2.77 7.43 -24.11
CA ILE A 217 2.90 8.04 -22.77
C ILE A 217 2.46 7.05 -21.69
N TYR A 218 1.36 6.32 -21.89
CA TYR A 218 0.89 5.29 -20.97
C TYR A 218 1.85 4.10 -20.87
N GLN A 219 2.33 3.58 -22.01
CA GLN A 219 3.33 2.51 -22.04
C GLN A 219 4.64 2.97 -21.39
N ASN A 220 5.03 4.23 -21.58
CA ASN A 220 6.20 4.81 -20.92
C ASN A 220 5.96 5.01 -19.41
N TYR A 221 4.77 5.43 -18.98
CA TYR A 221 4.42 5.49 -17.56
C TYR A 221 4.48 4.10 -16.89
N LEU A 222 3.94 3.07 -17.55
CA LEU A 222 4.00 1.69 -17.06
C LEU A 222 5.43 1.13 -17.06
N ARG A 223 6.23 1.45 -18.09
CA ARG A 223 7.61 0.94 -18.28
C ARG A 223 8.65 1.69 -17.44
N PHE A 224 8.44 2.97 -17.20
CA PHE A 224 9.36 3.89 -16.52
C PHE A 224 8.83 4.41 -15.18
N GLY A 225 7.74 3.87 -14.66
CA GLY A 225 7.27 4.13 -13.29
C GLY A 225 8.32 3.82 -12.21
N LYS A 226 9.42 3.15 -12.58
CA LYS A 226 10.62 2.93 -11.74
C LYS A 226 11.86 3.73 -12.16
N THR A 227 11.86 4.39 -13.32
CA THR A 227 13.01 5.12 -13.90
C THR A 227 12.64 6.59 -14.09
N PHE A 228 12.51 7.26 -12.95
CA PHE A 228 12.16 8.66 -12.73
C PHE A 228 12.76 9.66 -13.73
N PHE A 229 14.01 9.45 -14.16
CA PHE A 229 14.72 10.38 -15.05
C PHE A 229 14.24 10.34 -16.51
N TYR A 230 13.92 9.15 -17.03
CA TYR A 230 13.53 8.96 -18.42
C TYR A 230 12.09 9.42 -18.68
N ALA A 231 11.19 9.19 -17.71
CA ALA A 231 9.82 9.69 -17.75
C ALA A 231 9.77 11.23 -17.77
N LYS A 232 10.61 11.89 -16.96
CA LYS A 232 10.75 13.37 -16.95
C LYS A 232 11.25 13.91 -18.29
N GLN A 233 12.28 13.30 -18.88
CA GLN A 233 12.87 13.75 -20.15
C GLN A 233 11.93 13.53 -21.35
N LEU A 234 11.30 12.36 -21.46
CA LEU A 234 10.29 12.11 -22.48
C LEU A 234 9.07 13.02 -22.31
N TYR A 235 8.68 13.34 -21.08
CA TYR A 235 7.57 14.24 -20.80
C TYR A 235 7.90 15.68 -21.19
N LEU A 236 9.04 16.23 -20.77
CA LEU A 236 9.47 17.59 -21.14
C LEU A 236 9.67 17.75 -22.65
N ASN A 237 10.20 16.73 -23.33
CA ASN A 237 10.36 16.72 -24.79
C ASN A 237 9.04 16.62 -25.56
N ASN A 238 7.97 16.12 -24.93
CA ASN A 238 6.62 16.10 -25.51
C ASN A 238 5.74 17.23 -24.97
N LEU A 239 6.16 17.96 -23.93
CA LEU A 239 5.46 19.13 -23.39
C LEU A 239 5.45 20.29 -24.39
N SER A 240 6.54 20.47 -25.14
CA SER A 240 6.60 21.41 -26.26
C SER A 240 5.61 21.04 -27.38
N LYS A 241 5.49 19.75 -27.72
CA LYS A 241 4.50 19.24 -28.68
C LYS A 241 3.06 19.32 -28.16
N LEU A 242 2.84 19.17 -26.86
CA LEU A 242 1.54 19.34 -26.22
C LEU A 242 1.09 20.82 -26.24
N ASN A 243 2.03 21.76 -26.08
CA ASN A 243 1.76 23.19 -26.26
C ASN A 243 1.49 23.56 -27.73
N GLU A 244 2.09 22.85 -28.70
CA GLU A 244 1.73 23.01 -30.14
C GLU A 244 0.34 22.44 -30.46
N LEU A 245 -0.05 21.32 -29.84
CA LEU A 245 -1.40 20.74 -29.95
C LEU A 245 -2.49 21.61 -29.29
N GLU A 246 -2.12 22.45 -28.32
CA GLU A 246 -2.97 23.50 -27.73
C GLU A 246 -3.49 24.50 -28.76
N VAL A 247 -2.71 24.75 -29.82
CA VAL A 247 -3.01 25.75 -30.84
C VAL A 247 -3.99 25.21 -31.91
N ILE A 248 -4.10 23.89 -32.08
CA ILE A 248 -4.78 23.30 -33.25
C ILE A 248 -6.24 22.92 -33.00
N ASN A 249 -6.75 22.83 -31.75
CA ASN A 249 -8.14 22.41 -31.57
C ASN A 249 -8.79 22.85 -30.24
N HIS A 250 -9.57 23.92 -30.30
CA HIS A 250 -10.17 24.56 -29.12
C HIS A 250 -11.28 23.74 -28.43
N SER A 251 -11.81 22.67 -29.07
CA SER A 251 -12.85 21.80 -28.49
C SER A 251 -12.33 20.47 -27.91
N PHE A 252 -11.05 20.12 -28.08
CA PHE A 252 -10.53 18.79 -27.75
C PHE A 252 -9.81 18.68 -26.39
N ASN A 253 -9.60 19.79 -25.66
CA ASN A 253 -8.40 19.88 -24.81
C ASN A 253 -8.62 19.89 -23.28
N THR A 254 -9.76 20.32 -22.74
CA THR A 254 -9.84 20.59 -21.28
C THR A 254 -9.67 19.34 -20.41
N GLU A 255 -10.36 18.24 -20.72
CA GLU A 255 -10.24 17.01 -19.92
C GLU A 255 -8.87 16.33 -20.09
N TYR A 256 -8.31 16.38 -21.30
CA TYR A 256 -7.01 15.80 -21.60
C TYR A 256 -5.88 16.61 -20.95
N GLN A 257 -5.95 17.94 -21.00
CA GLN A 257 -5.06 18.84 -20.27
C GLN A 257 -5.17 18.65 -18.76
N ASN A 258 -6.38 18.48 -18.23
CA ASN A 258 -6.58 18.22 -16.81
C ASN A 258 -5.98 16.87 -16.39
N ALA A 259 -6.11 15.83 -17.21
CA ALA A 259 -5.46 14.54 -17.01
C ALA A 259 -3.92 14.65 -17.02
N CYS A 260 -3.35 15.41 -17.97
CA CYS A 260 -1.91 15.70 -18.01
C CYS A 260 -1.46 16.49 -16.78
N LYS A 261 -2.16 17.57 -16.39
CA LYS A 261 -1.86 18.37 -15.19
C LYS A 261 -1.93 17.55 -13.91
N LEU A 262 -2.90 16.65 -13.77
CA LEU A 262 -2.98 15.74 -12.61
C LEU A 262 -1.79 14.79 -12.53
N LEU A 263 -1.36 14.23 -13.67
CA LEU A 263 -0.15 13.39 -13.73
C LEU A 263 1.12 14.18 -13.42
N ILE A 264 1.24 15.43 -13.91
CA ILE A 264 2.34 16.35 -13.56
C ILE A 264 2.41 16.55 -12.06
N ASN A 265 1.31 16.98 -11.43
CA ASN A 265 1.27 17.27 -10.00
C ASN A 265 1.61 16.02 -9.17
N HIS A 266 1.20 14.83 -9.62
CA HIS A 266 1.55 13.58 -8.97
C HIS A 266 3.04 13.26 -9.11
N ILE A 267 3.63 13.45 -10.29
CA ILE A 267 5.08 13.28 -10.53
C ILE A 267 5.89 14.31 -9.72
N GLU A 268 5.44 15.56 -9.64
CA GLU A 268 6.09 16.62 -8.86
C GLU A 268 6.00 16.38 -7.35
N SER A 269 4.87 15.87 -6.86
CA SER A 269 4.73 15.42 -5.47
C SER A 269 5.72 14.28 -5.17
N TRP A 270 5.87 13.33 -6.08
CA TRP A 270 6.87 12.27 -5.97
C TRP A 270 8.29 12.82 -6.01
N GLN A 271 8.60 13.79 -6.88
CA GLN A 271 9.89 14.48 -6.94
C GLN A 271 10.21 15.23 -5.64
N SER A 272 9.23 15.90 -5.04
CA SER A 272 9.42 16.59 -3.75
C SER A 272 9.72 15.59 -2.64
N GLN A 273 9.02 14.46 -2.60
CA GLN A 273 9.30 13.37 -1.65
C GLN A 273 10.68 12.76 -1.90
N TRP A 274 11.08 12.54 -3.16
CA TRP A 274 12.40 12.06 -3.52
C TRP A 274 13.51 13.03 -3.14
N ASN A 275 13.36 14.33 -3.41
CA ASN A 275 14.35 15.34 -3.04
C ASN A 275 14.52 15.41 -1.52
N LYS A 276 13.43 15.34 -0.74
CA LYS A 276 13.48 15.21 0.72
C LYS A 276 14.20 13.95 1.21
N LEU A 277 14.21 12.88 0.41
CA LEU A 277 14.95 11.65 0.70
C LEU A 277 16.42 11.75 0.25
N LYS A 278 16.70 12.44 -0.86
CA LYS A 278 18.04 12.74 -1.37
C LYS A 278 18.81 13.64 -0.42
N ASP A 279 18.16 14.65 0.16
CA ASP A 279 18.77 15.58 1.13
C ASP A 279 19.11 14.92 2.47
N LYS A 280 18.60 13.71 2.73
CA LYS A 280 19.00 12.88 3.89
C LYS A 280 20.25 12.04 3.64
N GLN A 281 20.78 12.03 2.41
CA GLN A 281 22.12 11.52 2.13
C GLN A 281 23.09 12.69 2.22
N THR A 282 24.02 12.65 3.19
CA THR A 282 25.11 13.61 3.28
C THR A 282 25.85 13.67 1.93
N PRO A 283 26.05 14.85 1.33
CA PRO A 283 26.87 14.97 0.14
C PRO A 283 28.31 14.56 0.52
N ARG A 284 28.91 13.64 -0.24
CA ARG A 284 30.36 13.56 -0.28
C ARG A 284 30.82 14.64 -1.25
N ASP A 285 31.63 15.55 -0.75
CA ASP A 285 32.24 16.62 -1.53
C ASP A 285 33.04 16.02 -2.71
N ASN A 286 32.84 16.59 -3.91
CA ASN A 286 33.67 16.52 -5.14
C ASN A 286 33.18 15.82 -6.42
N ASP A 287 32.00 15.23 -6.50
CA ASP A 287 31.58 14.65 -7.80
C ASP A 287 30.77 15.63 -8.66
N THR A 288 31.51 16.38 -9.48
CA THR A 288 30.98 17.05 -10.68
C THR A 288 30.50 15.98 -11.66
N PHE A 289 29.19 15.74 -11.73
CA PHE A 289 28.59 14.73 -12.61
C PHE A 289 28.69 15.11 -14.09
N ILE A 290 29.75 14.65 -14.76
CA ILE A 290 29.81 14.54 -16.21
C ILE A 290 29.20 13.17 -16.59
N PHE A 291 27.98 13.18 -17.13
CA PHE A 291 27.24 11.97 -17.49
C PHE A 291 27.71 11.40 -18.83
N ASN A 292 28.53 10.36 -18.77
CA ASN A 292 28.78 9.46 -19.90
C ASN A 292 27.87 8.23 -19.75
N SER A 293 27.17 7.83 -20.82
CA SER A 293 26.06 6.86 -20.85
C SER A 293 26.44 5.39 -20.61
N LYS A 294 27.49 5.13 -19.82
CA LYS A 294 28.02 3.79 -19.51
C LYS A 294 28.32 3.59 -18.02
N ILE A 295 27.72 4.38 -17.14
CA ILE A 295 27.84 4.15 -15.69
C ILE A 295 26.79 3.09 -15.31
N PRO A 296 27.18 1.92 -14.75
CA PRO A 296 26.23 0.94 -14.27
C PRO A 296 25.38 1.58 -13.18
N TYR A 297 24.12 1.16 -13.09
CA TYR A 297 23.23 1.68 -12.06
C TYR A 297 23.88 1.48 -10.69
N PRO A 298 23.74 2.43 -9.74
CA PRO A 298 24.03 2.14 -8.34
C PRO A 298 23.33 0.84 -7.96
N LYS A 299 23.99 -0.07 -7.22
CA LYS A 299 23.44 -1.41 -6.91
C LYS A 299 22.05 -1.35 -6.27
N GLU A 300 21.74 -0.23 -5.62
CA GLU A 300 20.45 0.09 -5.03
C GLU A 300 19.35 0.32 -6.09
N VAL A 301 19.70 0.89 -7.24
CA VAL A 301 18.80 1.13 -8.38
C VAL A 301 18.58 -0.14 -9.21
N GLU A 302 19.61 -1.00 -9.35
CA GLU A 302 19.47 -2.35 -9.93
C GLU A 302 18.49 -3.21 -9.11
N GLN A 303 18.58 -3.17 -7.78
CA GLN A 303 17.63 -3.88 -6.89
C GLN A 303 16.19 -3.37 -6.96
N ILE A 304 15.98 -2.06 -7.18
CA ILE A 304 14.64 -1.47 -7.35
C ILE A 304 14.04 -1.85 -8.72
N LEU A 305 14.89 -1.95 -9.75
CA LEU A 305 14.49 -2.25 -11.12
C LEU A 305 14.37 -3.76 -11.41
N GLY A 306 15.05 -4.61 -10.64
CA GLY A 306 15.11 -6.06 -10.89
C GLY A 306 15.95 -6.43 -12.11
N LEU A 307 16.98 -5.62 -12.40
CA LEU A 307 17.99 -5.85 -13.44
C LEU A 307 19.27 -6.42 -12.81
#